data_AF-A0A1Q3L531-F1
#
_entry.id   AF-A0A1Q3L531-F1
#
_cell.length_a   1.000
_cell.length_b   1.000
_cell.length_c   1.000
_cell.angle_alpha   90.00
_cell.angle_beta   90.00
_cell.angle_gamma   90.00
#
_symmetry.space_group_name_H-M   'P 1'
#
loop_
_entity.id
_entity.type
_entity.pdbx_description
1 polymer ?
#
loop_
_entity_poly.entity_id
_entity_poly.type
_entity_poly.pdbx_seq_one_letter_code
_entity_poly.pdbx_strand_id
1 'polypeptide(L)'
;MPDSPRAEPSLRALQDSGGAEGQQDEESHLSTVAPAHRRLIAIVTVATLAFGLGIGWLTAPRSERISVPSMTAAQQKSEQAIAKTGKVDPDSLEFAGTKHGAAVWTATHGKEACLVLVLDGQQSIGCADPAKGMWGAGMIGVGAETTLDDGIKRSVSATMMKDLRGERVIGIDYWDTDPDDTSWEQQYSQEDRRLIGALKKVDLAGPNLMLVGRDDGVAIWAHFVDDKCVAVVDPDTLQVSKSCEPGDSSRAVQVRYREATYSAKWTERGGVTLTIFRDPLDKKS
;
A
#
# COMPACT_ATOMS: atom_id res chain seq x y z
N MET A 1 -11.52 -14.61 -42.27
CA MET A 1 -11.47 -15.95 -42.91
C MET A 1 -10.13 -16.59 -42.62
N PRO A 2 -10.07 -17.82 -42.08
CA PRO A 2 -11.01 -18.52 -41.17
C PRO A 2 -10.39 -18.59 -39.74
N ASP A 3 -11.10 -18.56 -38.60
CA ASP A 3 -12.27 -19.27 -38.07
C ASP A 3 -12.14 -20.80 -37.93
N SER A 4 -11.94 -21.27 -36.69
CA SER A 4 -12.75 -22.35 -36.13
C SER A 4 -12.75 -22.38 -34.59
N PRO A 5 -13.85 -22.87 -33.96
CA PRO A 5 -14.22 -22.61 -32.56
C PRO A 5 -14.23 -23.89 -31.68
N ARG A 6 -14.41 -23.73 -30.35
CA ARG A 6 -14.92 -24.75 -29.39
C ARG A 6 -15.30 -24.04 -28.08
N ALA A 7 -16.56 -23.73 -27.82
CA ALA A 7 -17.68 -24.59 -27.39
C ALA A 7 -17.58 -25.00 -25.90
N GLU A 8 -18.34 -24.29 -25.06
CA GLU A 8 -18.76 -24.67 -23.71
C GLU A 8 -19.72 -25.88 -23.76
N PRO A 9 -19.78 -26.72 -22.72
CA PRO A 9 -20.91 -27.57 -22.48
C PRO A 9 -21.79 -27.02 -21.35
N SER A 10 -22.95 -26.49 -21.74
CA SER A 10 -24.14 -26.47 -20.90
C SER A 10 -24.83 -27.84 -20.98
N LEU A 11 -25.24 -28.40 -19.84
CA LEU A 11 -26.10 -29.58 -19.82
C LEU A 11 -27.11 -29.44 -18.69
N ARG A 12 -28.29 -28.95 -19.06
CA ARG A 12 -29.53 -29.13 -18.32
C ARG A 12 -30.37 -30.15 -19.08
N ALA A 13 -30.89 -31.10 -18.30
CA ALA A 13 -32.07 -31.92 -18.52
C ALA A 13 -32.04 -32.95 -19.65
N LEU A 14 -32.26 -34.21 -19.26
CA LEU A 14 -33.31 -35.03 -19.88
C LEU A 14 -33.88 -35.96 -18.82
N GLN A 15 -35.19 -35.81 -18.65
CA GLN A 15 -36.10 -36.53 -17.81
C GLN A 15 -36.99 -37.30 -18.78
N ASP A 16 -37.01 -38.62 -18.69
CA ASP A 16 -38.11 -39.48 -19.18
C ASP A 16 -37.82 -40.90 -18.66
N SER A 17 -38.76 -41.62 -18.03
CA SER A 17 -39.85 -42.24 -18.77
C SER A 17 -40.95 -42.76 -17.84
N GLY A 18 -42.21 -42.51 -18.23
CA GLY A 18 -43.41 -43.34 -17.99
C GLY A 18 -44.06 -43.21 -16.61
N GLY A 19 -45.32 -42.78 -16.43
CA GLY A 19 -46.48 -42.80 -17.32
C GLY A 19 -47.48 -43.86 -16.84
N ALA A 20 -48.59 -43.43 -16.21
CA ALA A 20 -49.95 -43.98 -16.32
C ALA A 20 -50.81 -43.63 -15.09
N GLU A 21 -52.07 -43.32 -15.39
CA GLU A 21 -53.17 -42.88 -14.53
C GLU A 21 -53.55 -43.81 -13.39
N GLY A 22 -54.22 -43.27 -12.36
CA GLY A 22 -54.88 -44.06 -11.33
C GLY A 22 -55.37 -43.23 -10.15
N GLN A 23 -56.55 -42.63 -10.30
CA GLN A 23 -57.34 -42.04 -9.23
C GLN A 23 -58.12 -43.18 -8.54
N GLN A 24 -57.97 -43.37 -7.21
CA GLN A 24 -59.01 -43.86 -6.28
C GLN A 24 -58.49 -44.04 -4.85
N ASP A 25 -59.27 -43.46 -3.93
CA ASP A 25 -59.75 -44.00 -2.67
C ASP A 25 -58.78 -44.43 -1.54
N GLU A 26 -58.90 -43.64 -0.47
CA GLU A 26 -58.89 -43.99 0.94
C GLU A 26 -59.18 -45.48 1.24
N GLU A 27 -58.18 -46.22 1.75
CA GLU A 27 -58.46 -47.31 2.69
C GLU A 27 -57.35 -47.47 3.73
N SER A 28 -57.80 -47.36 4.98
CA SER A 28 -57.07 -47.59 6.20
C SER A 28 -56.46 -48.99 6.25
N HIS A 29 -55.15 -49.07 6.40
CA HIS A 29 -54.52 -50.21 7.09
C HIS A 29 -53.81 -49.71 8.34
N LEU A 30 -54.56 -49.76 9.44
CA LEU A 30 -54.05 -49.82 10.81
C LEU A 30 -53.07 -51.00 10.90
N SER A 31 -51.78 -50.73 10.73
CA SER A 31 -50.75 -51.58 11.32
C SER A 31 -50.48 -51.09 12.73
N THR A 32 -51.16 -51.75 13.67
CA THR A 32 -50.88 -51.71 15.11
C THR A 32 -49.41 -52.08 15.34
N VAL A 33 -48.53 -51.09 15.44
CA VAL A 33 -47.15 -51.30 15.88
C VAL A 33 -47.13 -51.27 17.41
N ALA A 34 -46.75 -52.40 17.99
CA ALA A 34 -46.64 -52.65 19.42
C ALA A 34 -45.84 -51.55 20.17
N PRO A 35 -46.17 -51.26 21.44
CA PRO A 35 -45.64 -50.11 22.19
C PRO A 35 -44.15 -50.21 22.57
N ALA A 36 -43.45 -51.29 22.22
CA ALA A 36 -42.06 -51.52 22.60
C ALA A 36 -41.04 -50.77 21.73
N HIS A 37 -41.37 -50.40 20.48
CA HIS A 37 -40.39 -49.86 19.53
C HIS A 37 -40.22 -48.34 19.57
N ARG A 38 -41.12 -47.58 20.23
CA ARG A 38 -41.01 -46.12 20.33
C ARG A 38 -39.83 -45.64 21.20
N ARG A 39 -39.37 -46.46 22.15
CA ARG A 39 -38.23 -46.12 23.02
C ARG A 39 -36.88 -46.29 22.35
N LEU A 40 -36.78 -47.17 21.34
CA LEU A 40 -35.55 -47.41 20.60
C LEU A 40 -35.25 -46.30 19.57
N ILE A 41 -36.29 -45.73 18.95
CA ILE A 41 -36.11 -44.64 17.98
C ILE A 41 -35.63 -43.36 18.69
N ALA A 42 -36.17 -43.05 19.88
CA ALA A 42 -35.77 -41.85 20.63
C ALA A 42 -34.30 -41.86 21.10
N ILE A 43 -33.75 -43.03 21.42
CA ILE A 43 -32.35 -43.17 21.87
C ILE A 43 -31.38 -42.96 20.71
N VAL A 44 -31.72 -43.45 19.51
CA VAL A 44 -30.88 -43.29 18.32
C VAL A 44 -30.80 -41.81 17.90
N THR A 45 -31.89 -41.06 17.97
CA THR A 45 -31.88 -39.63 17.60
C THR A 45 -31.02 -38.78 18.54
N VAL A 46 -31.06 -39.04 19.85
CA VAL A 46 -30.23 -38.32 20.84
C VAL A 46 -28.75 -38.66 20.70
N ALA A 47 -28.42 -39.93 20.45
CA ALA A 47 -27.04 -40.33 20.21
C ALA A 47 -26.46 -39.68 18.94
N THR A 48 -27.24 -39.62 17.86
CA THR A 48 -26.77 -39.01 16.59
C THR A 48 -26.58 -37.49 16.72
N LEU A 49 -27.44 -36.81 17.49
CA LEU A 49 -27.28 -35.38 17.81
C LEU A 49 -26.05 -35.11 18.69
N ALA A 50 -25.78 -35.97 19.68
CA ALA A 50 -24.61 -35.82 20.55
C ALA A 50 -23.28 -36.06 19.80
N PHE A 51 -23.24 -37.04 18.89
CA PHE A 51 -22.07 -37.29 18.04
C PHE A 51 -21.91 -36.23 16.94
N GLY A 52 -23.01 -35.74 16.34
CA GLY A 52 -22.97 -34.66 15.35
C GLY A 52 -22.47 -33.33 15.93
N LEU A 53 -22.88 -32.98 17.15
CA LEU A 53 -22.39 -31.79 17.86
C LEU A 53 -20.94 -31.93 18.34
N GLY A 54 -20.53 -33.12 18.80
CA GLY A 54 -19.16 -33.39 19.25
C GLY A 54 -18.13 -33.38 18.11
N ILE A 55 -18.47 -33.93 16.95
CA ILE A 55 -17.58 -33.98 15.78
C ILE A 55 -17.58 -32.63 15.06
N GLY A 56 -18.73 -31.94 14.96
CA GLY A 56 -18.82 -30.62 14.33
C GLY A 56 -17.97 -29.54 15.02
N TRP A 57 -17.72 -29.67 16.32
CA TRP A 57 -16.82 -28.76 17.05
C TRP A 57 -15.33 -29.07 16.84
N LEU A 58 -14.99 -30.31 16.45
CA LEU A 58 -13.62 -30.72 16.12
C LEU A 58 -13.24 -30.41 14.67
N THR A 59 -14.21 -30.34 13.76
CA THR A 59 -14.01 -30.00 12.34
C THR A 59 -14.35 -28.57 12.00
N ALA A 60 -14.85 -27.77 12.96
CA ALA A 60 -14.89 -26.33 12.78
C ALA A 60 -13.46 -25.86 12.52
N PRO A 61 -13.17 -25.18 11.40
CA PRO A 61 -11.87 -24.59 11.20
C PRO A 61 -11.66 -23.64 12.38
N ARG A 62 -10.81 -24.05 13.33
CA ARG A 62 -10.23 -23.11 14.27
C ARG A 62 -9.54 -22.12 13.37
N SER A 63 -10.12 -20.92 13.23
CA SER A 63 -9.34 -19.78 12.78
C SER A 63 -8.08 -19.86 13.62
N GLU A 64 -6.95 -20.07 12.95
CA GLU A 64 -5.63 -19.90 13.55
C GLU A 64 -5.62 -18.45 14.01
N ARG A 65 -6.18 -18.20 15.19
CA ARG A 65 -5.97 -16.96 15.89
C ARG A 65 -4.49 -17.01 16.16
N ILE A 66 -3.75 -16.31 15.31
CA ILE A 66 -2.39 -15.89 15.56
C ILE A 66 -2.40 -15.46 17.02
N SER A 67 -1.76 -16.27 17.86
CA SER A 67 -1.81 -16.05 19.30
C SER A 67 -1.31 -14.64 19.53
N VAL A 68 -2.20 -13.74 19.97
CA VAL A 68 -1.86 -12.33 20.16
C VAL A 68 -0.65 -12.32 21.10
N PRO A 69 0.50 -11.77 20.68
CA PRO A 69 1.70 -11.82 21.50
C PRO A 69 1.43 -11.17 22.86
N SER A 70 1.92 -11.76 23.95
CA SER A 70 1.78 -11.13 25.26
C SER A 70 2.46 -9.76 25.26
N MET A 71 1.73 -8.72 25.61
CA MET A 71 2.25 -7.36 25.62
C MET A 71 3.17 -7.10 26.81
N THR A 72 4.25 -6.36 26.58
CA THR A 72 5.12 -5.79 27.61
C THR A 72 4.43 -4.65 28.35
N ALA A 73 4.97 -4.26 29.51
CA ALA A 73 4.42 -3.13 30.28
C ALA A 73 4.44 -1.81 29.50
N ALA A 74 5.48 -1.61 28.66
CA ALA A 74 5.57 -0.44 27.77
C ALA A 74 4.45 -0.46 26.72
N GLN A 75 4.19 -1.61 26.10
CA GLN A 75 3.10 -1.78 25.13
C GLN A 75 1.73 -1.59 25.77
N GLN A 76 1.50 -2.08 26.99
CA GLN A 76 0.24 -1.85 27.71
C GLN A 76 0.03 -0.36 28.03
N LYS A 77 1.10 0.34 28.40
CA LYS A 77 1.05 1.79 28.59
C LYS A 77 0.73 2.52 27.28
N SER A 78 1.30 2.09 26.17
CA SER A 78 0.98 2.61 24.83
C SER A 78 -0.47 2.37 24.45
N GLU A 79 -1.00 1.17 24.65
CA GLU A 79 -2.42 0.86 24.40
C GLU A 79 -3.35 1.77 25.20
N GLN A 80 -3.08 1.97 26.50
CA GLN A 80 -3.84 2.91 27.33
C GLN A 80 -3.72 4.35 26.82
N ALA A 81 -2.55 4.76 26.33
CA ALA A 81 -2.35 6.08 25.76
C ALA A 81 -3.14 6.25 24.45
N ILE A 82 -3.14 5.23 23.58
CA ILE A 82 -3.88 5.20 22.32
C ILE A 82 -5.39 5.29 22.61
N ALA A 83 -5.90 4.47 23.52
CA ALA A 83 -7.31 4.47 23.92
C ALA A 83 -7.78 5.86 24.43
N LYS A 84 -6.91 6.60 25.10
CA LYS A 84 -7.21 7.96 25.61
C LYS A 84 -7.25 9.03 24.53
N THR A 85 -6.77 8.76 23.32
CA THR A 85 -6.77 9.76 22.24
C THR A 85 -8.16 10.06 21.68
N GLY A 86 -9.10 9.11 21.79
CA GLY A 86 -10.40 9.18 21.11
C GLY A 86 -10.32 9.06 19.58
N LYS A 87 -9.14 8.78 19.01
CA LYS A 87 -8.92 8.63 17.56
C LYS A 87 -9.24 7.22 17.05
N VAL A 88 -9.49 6.29 17.94
CA VAL A 88 -9.89 4.90 17.66
C VAL A 88 -10.90 4.47 18.74
N ASP A 89 -11.70 3.46 18.43
CA ASP A 89 -12.62 2.82 19.36
C ASP A 89 -11.79 2.00 20.38
N PRO A 90 -11.79 2.33 21.69
CA PRO A 90 -10.89 1.71 22.66
C PRO A 90 -11.01 0.18 22.74
N ASP A 91 -12.23 -0.35 22.62
CA ASP A 91 -12.51 -1.78 22.74
C ASP A 91 -12.13 -2.58 21.47
N SER A 92 -11.72 -1.89 20.40
CA SER A 92 -11.31 -2.50 19.12
C SER A 92 -9.79 -2.68 18.98
N LEU A 93 -9.02 -2.18 19.96
CA LEU A 93 -7.57 -2.22 19.91
C LEU A 93 -7.06 -3.66 20.03
N GLU A 94 -6.32 -4.09 19.03
CA GLU A 94 -5.68 -5.40 18.99
C GLU A 94 -4.20 -5.23 18.67
N PHE A 95 -3.33 -5.79 19.52
CA PHE A 95 -1.89 -5.73 19.30
C PHE A 95 -1.48 -6.64 18.13
N ALA A 96 -0.89 -6.05 17.10
CA ALA A 96 -0.49 -6.75 15.89
C ALA A 96 0.94 -7.31 15.98
N GLY A 97 1.83 -6.61 16.70
CA GLY A 97 3.21 -7.07 16.88
C GLY A 97 4.23 -5.94 16.99
N THR A 98 5.52 -6.31 16.94
CA THR A 98 6.64 -5.38 16.98
C THR A 98 7.71 -5.79 15.98
N LYS A 99 8.23 -4.83 15.22
CA LYS A 99 9.35 -5.00 14.30
C LYS A 99 10.06 -3.66 14.11
N HIS A 100 11.37 -3.68 13.91
CA HIS A 100 12.18 -2.46 13.70
C HIS A 100 12.00 -1.38 14.78
N GLY A 101 11.80 -1.79 16.05
CA GLY A 101 11.56 -0.87 17.17
C GLY A 101 10.16 -0.26 17.22
N ALA A 102 9.33 -0.48 16.20
CA ALA A 102 7.94 -0.02 16.16
C ALA A 102 6.97 -1.08 16.69
N ALA A 103 6.04 -0.67 17.54
CA ALA A 103 4.91 -1.48 17.99
C ALA A 103 3.65 -1.07 17.22
N VAL A 104 2.86 -2.05 16.77
CA VAL A 104 1.71 -1.81 15.89
C VAL A 104 0.44 -2.41 16.49
N TRP A 105 -0.67 -1.68 16.36
CA TRP A 105 -2.02 -2.11 16.71
C TRP A 105 -2.96 -1.93 15.54
N THR A 106 -3.96 -2.80 15.44
CA THR A 106 -5.15 -2.54 14.64
C THR A 106 -6.28 -2.06 15.53
N ALA A 107 -7.16 -1.25 14.96
CA ALA A 107 -8.37 -0.79 15.62
C ALA A 107 -9.46 -0.46 14.60
N THR A 108 -10.61 0.00 15.07
CA THR A 108 -11.64 0.66 14.28
C THR A 108 -11.85 2.10 14.75
N HIS A 109 -12.44 2.92 13.89
CA HIS A 109 -13.04 4.19 14.27
C HIS A 109 -14.37 4.32 13.54
N GLY A 110 -15.46 3.96 14.22
CA GLY A 110 -16.77 3.85 13.59
C GLY A 110 -16.80 2.75 12.52
N LYS A 111 -16.79 3.12 11.23
CA LYS A 111 -16.79 2.16 10.10
C LYS A 111 -15.42 1.95 9.47
N GLU A 112 -14.44 2.73 9.87
CA GLU A 112 -13.09 2.67 9.32
C GLU A 112 -12.25 1.63 10.04
N ALA A 113 -11.35 0.99 9.31
CA ALA A 113 -10.26 0.23 9.92
C ALA A 113 -9.08 1.18 10.15
N CYS A 114 -8.40 1.01 11.27
CA CYS A 114 -7.29 1.85 11.69
C CYS A 114 -6.04 1.01 11.94
N LEU A 115 -4.90 1.60 11.61
CA LEU A 115 -3.57 1.09 11.95
C LEU A 115 -2.87 2.15 12.80
N VAL A 116 -2.32 1.72 13.94
CA VAL A 116 -1.60 2.57 14.88
C VAL A 116 -0.17 2.08 14.97
N LEU A 117 0.79 2.97 14.76
CA LEU A 117 2.22 2.70 14.91
C LEU A 117 2.77 3.55 16.03
N VAL A 118 3.52 2.93 16.93
CA VAL A 118 4.25 3.60 18.00
C VAL A 118 5.74 3.37 17.82
N LEU A 119 6.50 4.46 17.67
CA LEU A 119 7.95 4.47 17.54
C LEU A 119 8.50 5.54 18.48
N ASP A 120 9.48 5.19 19.31
CA ASP A 120 10.10 6.09 20.30
C ASP A 120 9.09 6.84 21.19
N GLY A 121 7.97 6.17 21.50
CA GLY A 121 6.88 6.73 22.31
C GLY A 121 5.97 7.72 21.57
N GLN A 122 6.26 8.05 20.32
CA GLN A 122 5.35 8.81 19.44
C GLN A 122 4.38 7.89 18.73
N GLN A 123 3.15 8.36 18.54
CA GLN A 123 2.08 7.61 17.90
C GLN A 123 1.69 8.23 16.56
N SER A 124 1.53 7.38 15.57
CA SER A 124 0.94 7.71 14.28
C SER A 124 -0.30 6.83 14.07
N ILE A 125 -1.37 7.41 13.54
CA ILE A 125 -2.65 6.71 13.33
C ILE A 125 -3.13 6.99 11.91
N GLY A 126 -3.43 5.93 11.16
CA GLY A 126 -4.07 6.01 9.84
C GLY A 126 -5.35 5.19 9.83
N CYS A 127 -6.47 5.81 9.45
CA CYS A 127 -7.76 5.15 9.32
C CYS A 127 -8.30 5.33 7.90
N ALA A 128 -8.98 4.31 7.38
CA ALA A 128 -9.69 4.38 6.11
C ALA A 128 -10.77 3.30 6.00
N ASP A 129 -11.67 3.48 5.04
CA ASP A 129 -12.63 2.46 4.61
C ASP A 129 -11.87 1.19 4.19
N PRO A 130 -12.08 0.02 4.82
CA PRO A 130 -11.34 -1.21 4.52
C PRO A 130 -11.60 -1.78 3.12
N ALA A 131 -12.66 -1.36 2.43
CA ALA A 131 -12.95 -1.77 1.05
C ALA A 131 -12.17 -0.92 0.03
N LYS A 132 -11.87 0.34 0.36
CA LYS A 132 -11.18 1.28 -0.54
C LYS A 132 -9.70 1.46 -0.17
N GLY A 133 -9.36 1.31 1.11
CA GLY A 133 -8.09 1.71 1.68
C GLY A 133 -7.81 3.20 1.52
N MET A 134 -6.56 3.57 1.75
CA MET A 134 -6.01 4.88 1.42
C MET A 134 -5.78 4.98 -0.08
N TRP A 135 -6.16 6.13 -0.65
CA TRP A 135 -6.00 6.45 -2.07
C TRP A 135 -6.61 5.44 -3.06
N GLY A 136 -7.58 4.62 -2.61
CA GLY A 136 -8.22 3.61 -3.46
C GLY A 136 -7.38 2.35 -3.72
N ALA A 137 -6.26 2.18 -3.01
CA ALA A 137 -5.32 1.07 -3.23
C ALA A 137 -5.64 -0.18 -2.38
N GLY A 138 -6.71 -0.17 -1.57
CA GLY A 138 -7.07 -1.28 -0.68
C GLY A 138 -6.08 -1.50 0.47
N MET A 139 -5.20 -0.53 0.73
CA MET A 139 -4.16 -0.59 1.77
C MET A 139 -4.35 0.53 2.79
N ILE A 140 -4.05 0.29 4.06
CA ILE A 140 -4.06 1.31 5.12
C ILE A 140 -2.65 1.41 5.65
N GLY A 141 -2.01 2.57 5.47
CA GLY A 141 -0.62 2.80 5.82
C GLY A 141 -0.47 3.84 6.93
N VAL A 142 0.57 3.68 7.73
CA VAL A 142 0.98 4.67 8.72
C VAL A 142 2.50 4.65 8.83
N GLY A 143 3.11 5.81 9.06
CA GLY A 143 4.56 5.94 9.18
C GLY A 143 4.97 6.77 10.40
N ALA A 144 6.19 6.54 10.87
CA ALA A 144 6.90 7.40 11.79
C ALA A 144 8.39 7.42 11.43
N GLU A 145 9.09 8.45 11.88
CA GLU A 145 10.51 8.60 11.63
C GLU A 145 11.28 8.68 12.94
N THR A 146 12.50 8.19 12.93
CA THR A 146 13.47 8.34 14.00
C THR A 146 14.85 8.64 13.41
N THR A 147 15.77 9.09 14.24
CA THR A 147 17.17 9.33 13.86
C THR A 147 18.05 8.36 14.63
N LEU A 148 18.89 7.62 13.92
CA LEU A 148 19.86 6.70 14.48
C LEU A 148 21.12 7.46 14.94
N ASP A 149 21.99 6.80 15.71
CA ASP A 149 23.16 7.42 16.34
C ASP A 149 24.17 8.02 15.34
N ASP A 150 24.16 7.56 14.10
CA ASP A 150 25.00 8.03 12.99
C ASP A 150 24.38 9.16 12.16
N GLY A 151 23.21 9.68 12.58
CA GLY A 151 22.48 10.71 11.84
C GLY A 151 21.63 10.18 10.69
N ILE A 152 21.62 8.86 10.46
CA ILE A 152 20.73 8.23 9.50
C ILE A 152 19.29 8.42 9.96
N LYS A 153 18.45 8.95 9.07
CA LYS A 153 17.00 9.02 9.31
C LYS A 153 16.38 7.70 8.93
N ARG A 154 15.76 7.02 9.88
CA ARG A 154 14.98 5.81 9.63
C ARG A 154 13.50 6.16 9.62
N SER A 155 12.85 5.91 8.50
CA SER A 155 11.40 5.96 8.41
C SER A 155 10.86 4.54 8.50
N VAL A 156 10.00 4.28 9.47
CA VAL A 156 9.33 2.99 9.67
C VAL A 156 7.88 3.14 9.24
N SER A 157 7.39 2.20 8.43
CA SER A 157 6.00 2.15 8.00
C SER A 157 5.35 0.83 8.38
N ALA A 158 4.08 0.90 8.75
CA ALA A 158 3.21 -0.27 8.85
C ALA A 158 2.11 -0.15 7.80
N THR A 159 1.83 -1.24 7.10
CA THR A 159 0.79 -1.29 6.07
C THR A 159 -0.10 -2.49 6.30
N MET A 160 -1.41 -2.25 6.38
CA MET A 160 -2.44 -3.28 6.43
C MET A 160 -3.03 -3.47 5.04
N MET A 161 -3.10 -4.72 4.58
CA MET A 161 -3.66 -5.10 3.28
C MET A 161 -4.31 -6.48 3.35
N LYS A 162 -4.88 -6.94 2.23
CA LYS A 162 -5.39 -8.31 2.10
C LYS A 162 -4.43 -9.16 1.27
N ASP A 163 -4.19 -10.40 1.72
CA ASP A 163 -3.46 -11.40 0.93
C ASP A 163 -4.31 -11.93 -0.24
N LEU A 164 -3.76 -12.85 -1.03
CA LEU A 164 -4.45 -13.45 -2.18
C LEU A 164 -5.70 -14.27 -1.81
N ARG A 165 -5.86 -14.61 -0.53
CA ARG A 165 -7.05 -15.31 0.01
C ARG A 165 -8.05 -14.34 0.61
N GLY A 166 -7.75 -13.03 0.60
CA GLY A 166 -8.58 -12.00 1.19
C GLY A 166 -8.34 -11.80 2.68
N GLU A 167 -7.35 -12.49 3.27
CA GLU A 167 -7.04 -12.41 4.70
C GLU A 167 -6.24 -11.15 4.99
N ARG A 168 -6.53 -10.51 6.13
CA ARG A 168 -5.81 -9.30 6.54
C ARG A 168 -4.37 -9.65 6.93
N VAL A 169 -3.41 -8.94 6.36
CA VAL A 169 -2.00 -9.03 6.70
C VAL A 169 -1.44 -7.64 6.99
N ILE A 170 -0.46 -7.58 7.89
CA ILE A 170 0.22 -6.34 8.28
C ILE A 170 1.70 -6.52 7.99
N GLY A 171 2.22 -5.69 7.08
CA GLY A 171 3.65 -5.53 6.85
C GLY A 171 4.20 -4.40 7.71
N ILE A 172 5.41 -4.60 8.25
CA ILE A 172 6.18 -3.53 8.90
C ILE A 172 7.54 -3.51 8.21
N ASP A 173 7.84 -2.38 7.56
CA ASP A 173 9.05 -2.17 6.80
C ASP A 173 9.69 -0.85 7.20
N TYR A 174 10.97 -0.70 6.89
CA TYR A 174 11.71 0.54 7.12
C TYR A 174 12.54 0.88 5.90
N TRP A 175 12.87 2.16 5.75
CA TRP A 175 13.94 2.61 4.88
C TRP A 175 14.82 3.59 5.66
N ASP A 176 16.11 3.48 5.40
CA ASP A 176 17.12 4.36 5.96
C ASP A 176 17.49 5.38 4.90
N THR A 177 17.49 6.64 5.31
CA THR A 177 18.01 7.75 4.53
C THR A 177 19.30 8.20 5.19
N ASP A 178 20.41 7.75 4.64
CA ASP A 178 21.72 8.26 4.98
C ASP A 178 21.91 9.64 4.28
N PRO A 179 22.10 10.74 5.03
CA PRO A 179 22.30 12.06 4.44
C PRO A 179 23.55 12.14 3.57
N ASP A 180 24.53 11.26 3.81
CA ASP A 180 25.78 11.18 3.06
C ASP A 180 25.72 10.12 1.93
N ASP A 181 24.55 9.53 1.67
CA ASP A 181 24.39 8.57 0.58
C ASP A 181 24.66 9.23 -0.78
N THR A 182 25.68 8.73 -1.45
CA THR A 182 26.09 9.13 -2.81
C THR A 182 25.77 8.05 -3.84
N SER A 183 25.09 6.96 -3.45
CA SER A 183 24.71 5.86 -4.34
C SER A 183 23.86 6.33 -5.51
N TRP A 184 22.99 7.33 -5.29
CA TRP A 184 22.18 7.95 -6.34
C TRP A 184 23.03 8.61 -7.44
N GLU A 185 24.28 8.98 -7.17
CA GLU A 185 25.17 9.56 -8.18
C GLU A 185 25.67 8.51 -9.19
N GLN A 186 25.60 7.22 -8.83
CA GLN A 186 26.09 6.13 -9.68
C GLN A 186 25.28 5.97 -10.97
N GLN A 187 24.07 6.53 -11.03
CA GLN A 187 23.28 6.57 -12.26
C GLN A 187 23.86 7.52 -13.33
N TYR A 188 24.81 8.38 -12.94
CA TYR A 188 25.38 9.41 -13.80
C TYR A 188 26.80 9.08 -14.28
N SER A 189 27.15 9.63 -15.45
CA SER A 189 28.50 9.50 -16.01
C SER A 189 29.56 10.14 -15.07
N GLN A 190 30.84 9.79 -15.25
CA GLN A 190 31.91 10.45 -14.49
C GLN A 190 31.97 11.96 -14.78
N GLU A 191 31.70 12.36 -16.02
CA GLU A 191 31.65 13.77 -16.43
C GLU A 191 30.54 14.52 -15.67
N ASP A 192 29.35 13.93 -15.60
CA ASP A 192 28.20 14.53 -14.92
C ASP A 192 28.38 14.60 -13.41
N ARG A 193 28.99 13.59 -12.80
CA ARG A 193 29.29 13.59 -11.36
C ARG A 193 30.18 14.75 -10.93
N ARG A 194 31.09 15.19 -11.80
CA ARG A 194 31.86 16.42 -11.56
C ARG A 194 30.95 17.65 -11.50
N LEU A 195 29.95 17.75 -12.38
CA LEU A 195 28.99 18.85 -12.41
C LEU A 195 28.04 18.82 -11.19
N ILE A 196 27.65 17.63 -10.74
CA ILE A 196 26.84 17.42 -9.53
C ILE A 196 27.50 18.06 -8.30
N GLY A 197 28.83 18.03 -8.20
CA GLY A 197 29.55 18.71 -7.13
C GLY A 197 29.30 20.23 -7.06
N ALA A 198 29.01 20.89 -8.20
CA ALA A 198 28.61 22.29 -8.22
C ALA A 198 27.15 22.48 -7.82
N LEU A 199 26.25 21.59 -8.24
CA LEU A 199 24.83 21.61 -7.89
C LEU A 199 24.60 21.40 -6.38
N LYS A 200 25.40 20.53 -5.74
CA LYS A 200 25.41 20.35 -4.28
C LYS A 200 25.61 21.65 -3.50
N LYS A 201 26.45 22.56 -4.00
CA LYS A 201 26.76 23.84 -3.34
C LYS A 201 25.60 24.85 -3.37
N VAL A 202 24.57 24.56 -4.18
CA VAL A 202 23.36 25.39 -4.30
C VAL A 202 22.10 24.62 -3.91
N ASP A 203 22.27 23.59 -3.09
CA ASP A 203 21.20 22.74 -2.54
C ASP A 203 20.38 21.97 -3.60
N LEU A 204 20.99 21.71 -4.76
CA LEU A 204 20.41 20.86 -5.80
C LEU A 204 21.15 19.52 -5.83
N ALA A 205 20.74 18.60 -4.97
CA ALA A 205 21.37 17.28 -4.85
C ALA A 205 20.39 16.22 -4.36
N GLY A 206 20.85 14.96 -4.35
CA GLY A 206 20.10 13.83 -3.83
C GLY A 206 19.31 13.08 -4.92
N PRO A 207 18.53 12.06 -4.52
CA PRO A 207 17.85 11.16 -5.44
C PRO A 207 16.81 11.83 -6.34
N ASN A 208 16.39 13.06 -6.02
CA ASN A 208 15.43 13.84 -6.80
C ASN A 208 16.11 14.76 -7.85
N LEU A 209 17.44 14.76 -7.93
CA LEU A 209 18.15 15.42 -9.02
C LEU A 209 18.04 14.56 -10.28
N MET A 210 17.68 15.15 -11.41
CA MET A 210 17.52 14.49 -12.71
C MET A 210 18.24 15.24 -13.83
N LEU A 211 18.95 14.51 -14.70
CA LEU A 211 19.40 15.04 -15.99
C LEU A 211 18.23 14.99 -16.98
N VAL A 212 17.63 16.14 -17.31
CA VAL A 212 16.42 16.21 -18.17
C VAL A 212 16.74 16.34 -19.65
N GLY A 213 17.97 16.71 -20.00
CA GLY A 213 18.40 16.81 -21.38
C GLY A 213 19.81 17.37 -21.51
N ARG A 214 20.27 17.43 -22.76
CA ARG A 214 21.49 18.12 -23.15
C ARG A 214 21.23 19.06 -24.31
N ASP A 215 21.89 20.20 -24.29
CA ASP A 215 21.90 21.16 -25.39
C ASP A 215 23.34 21.47 -25.79
N ASP A 216 23.75 21.00 -26.97
CA ASP A 216 25.14 21.11 -27.44
C ASP A 216 26.19 20.69 -26.39
N GLY A 217 25.96 19.53 -25.75
CA GLY A 217 26.81 18.98 -24.69
C GLY A 217 26.52 19.52 -23.28
N VAL A 218 25.86 20.68 -23.16
CA VAL A 218 25.52 21.30 -21.87
C VAL A 218 24.42 20.49 -21.18
N ALA A 219 24.69 20.02 -19.96
CA ALA A 219 23.72 19.27 -19.16
C ALA A 219 22.67 20.19 -18.52
N ILE A 220 21.40 19.86 -18.71
CA ILE A 220 20.27 20.55 -18.07
C ILE A 220 19.70 19.66 -16.97
N TRP A 221 19.69 20.18 -15.75
CA TRP A 221 19.29 19.47 -14.55
C TRP A 221 17.95 19.97 -14.05
N ALA A 222 17.14 19.08 -13.47
CA ALA A 222 15.93 19.40 -12.75
C ALA A 222 15.95 18.78 -11.35
N HIS A 223 15.27 19.42 -10.40
CA HIS A 223 15.08 18.94 -9.02
C HIS A 223 13.66 19.28 -8.57
N PHE A 224 13.02 18.42 -7.77
CA PHE A 224 11.57 18.49 -7.54
C PHE A 224 11.11 18.03 -6.14
N VAL A 225 11.81 18.45 -5.08
CA VAL A 225 11.37 18.15 -3.70
C VAL A 225 10.39 19.21 -3.22
N ASP A 226 10.89 20.28 -2.59
CA ASP A 226 10.07 21.37 -2.05
C ASP A 226 9.74 22.40 -3.15
N ASP A 227 10.77 22.75 -3.91
CA ASP A 227 10.67 23.60 -5.09
C ASP A 227 10.99 22.80 -6.36
N LYS A 228 10.37 23.21 -7.46
CA LYS A 228 10.70 22.74 -8.81
C LYS A 228 11.79 23.63 -9.36
N CYS A 229 13.00 23.10 -9.50
CA CYS A 229 14.16 23.85 -9.96
C CYS A 229 14.68 23.33 -11.29
N VAL A 230 15.21 24.23 -12.12
CA VAL A 230 16.00 23.91 -13.32
C VAL A 230 17.36 24.57 -13.17
N ALA A 231 18.42 23.83 -13.48
CA ALA A 231 19.78 24.32 -13.38
C ALA A 231 20.65 23.89 -14.55
N VAL A 232 21.63 24.74 -14.84
CA VAL A 232 22.69 24.47 -15.81
C VAL A 232 24.01 24.79 -15.14
N VAL A 233 24.97 23.89 -15.29
CA VAL A 233 26.33 24.06 -14.79
C VAL A 233 27.23 24.38 -15.97
N ASP A 234 27.92 25.51 -15.90
CA ASP A 234 28.97 25.80 -16.86
C ASP A 234 30.12 24.81 -16.68
N PRO A 235 30.48 24.00 -17.70
CA PRO A 235 31.42 22.90 -17.52
C PRO A 235 32.85 23.37 -17.21
N ASP A 236 33.21 24.58 -17.65
CA ASP A 236 34.57 25.12 -17.51
C ASP A 236 34.75 25.84 -16.17
N THR A 237 33.75 26.63 -15.76
CA THR A 237 33.82 27.47 -14.55
C THR A 237 33.11 26.87 -13.33
N LEU A 238 32.30 25.82 -13.53
CA LEU A 238 31.42 25.23 -12.51
C LEU A 238 30.41 26.21 -11.90
N GLN A 239 30.15 27.34 -12.55
CA GLN A 239 29.08 28.24 -12.13
C GLN A 239 27.71 27.66 -12.43
N VAL A 240 26.79 27.79 -11.48
CA VAL A 240 25.42 27.28 -11.61
C VAL A 240 24.49 28.44 -11.96
N SER A 241 23.81 28.34 -13.09
CA SER A 241 22.62 29.14 -13.39
C SER A 241 21.41 28.32 -12.99
N LYS A 242 20.57 28.82 -12.06
CA LYS A 242 19.34 28.12 -11.64
C LYS A 242 18.14 29.05 -11.52
N SER A 243 16.96 28.46 -11.63
CA SER A 243 15.68 29.09 -11.36
C SER A 243 14.75 28.07 -10.70
N CYS A 244 13.87 28.52 -9.82
CA CYS A 244 12.98 27.66 -9.05
C CYS A 244 11.58 28.29 -8.96
N GLU A 245 10.57 27.44 -8.90
CA GLU A 245 9.18 27.79 -8.60
C GLU A 245 8.69 26.90 -7.44
N PRO A 246 7.73 27.36 -6.61
CA PRO A 246 7.12 26.52 -5.58
C PRO A 246 6.62 25.18 -6.12
N GLY A 247 6.73 24.10 -5.34
CA GLY A 247 6.37 22.75 -5.77
C GLY A 247 4.92 22.59 -6.27
N ASP A 248 3.98 23.38 -5.76
CA ASP A 248 2.57 23.41 -6.17
C ASP A 248 2.31 24.31 -7.40
N SER A 249 3.32 25.03 -7.88
CA SER A 249 3.22 25.90 -9.06
C SER A 249 3.01 25.08 -10.34
N SER A 250 2.13 25.59 -11.19
CA SER A 250 1.89 25.10 -12.56
C SER A 250 2.69 25.86 -13.62
N ARG A 251 3.46 26.88 -13.19
CA ARG A 251 4.28 27.71 -14.07
C ARG A 251 5.47 26.91 -14.59
N ALA A 252 5.91 27.27 -15.80
CA ALA A 252 7.17 26.75 -16.31
C ALA A 252 8.33 27.48 -15.61
N VAL A 253 9.32 26.72 -15.17
CA VAL A 253 10.57 27.24 -14.61
C VAL A 253 11.49 27.58 -15.78
N GLN A 254 12.05 28.79 -15.78
CA GLN A 254 12.91 29.26 -16.87
C GLN A 254 14.28 29.67 -16.33
N VAL A 255 15.34 29.15 -16.96
CA VAL A 255 16.72 29.55 -16.69
C VAL A 255 17.41 29.92 -17.99
N ARG A 256 18.10 31.05 -18.00
CA ARG A 256 18.90 31.52 -19.14
C ARG A 256 20.35 31.13 -18.93
N TYR A 257 20.99 30.63 -19.99
CA TYR A 257 22.41 30.33 -20.02
C TYR A 257 22.93 30.54 -21.44
N ARG A 258 23.94 31.41 -21.57
CA ARG A 258 24.46 31.88 -22.87
C ARG A 258 23.32 32.39 -23.77
N GLU A 259 23.24 31.97 -25.02
CA GLU A 259 22.19 32.31 -25.98
C GLU A 259 20.90 31.47 -25.85
N ALA A 260 20.81 30.57 -24.87
CA ALA A 260 19.66 29.70 -24.67
C ALA A 260 18.84 30.05 -23.42
N THR A 261 17.53 29.88 -23.52
CA THR A 261 16.59 29.87 -22.40
C THR A 261 15.97 28.48 -22.31
N TYR A 262 16.18 27.81 -21.19
CA TYR A 262 15.64 26.49 -20.90
C TYR A 262 14.37 26.65 -20.08
N SER A 263 13.25 26.17 -20.61
CA SER A 263 11.95 26.20 -19.95
C SER A 263 11.52 24.79 -19.61
N ALA A 264 11.39 24.46 -18.33
CA ALA A 264 10.89 23.17 -17.88
C ALA A 264 9.50 23.31 -17.28
N LYS A 265 8.61 22.39 -17.67
CA LYS A 265 7.25 22.28 -17.11
C LYS A 265 7.04 20.88 -16.55
N TRP A 266 6.59 20.81 -15.30
CA TRP A 266 6.21 19.55 -14.67
C TRP A 266 4.79 19.17 -15.11
N THR A 267 4.62 17.91 -15.47
CA THR A 267 3.34 17.30 -15.81
C THR A 267 2.59 16.90 -14.54
N GLU A 268 1.27 16.70 -14.65
CA GLU A 268 0.44 16.22 -13.52
C GLU A 268 0.88 14.85 -12.99
N ARG A 269 1.62 14.07 -13.79
CA ARG A 269 2.19 12.77 -13.40
C ARG A 269 3.62 12.85 -12.89
N GLY A 270 4.14 14.06 -12.63
CA GLY A 270 5.49 14.27 -12.07
C GLY A 270 6.64 14.23 -13.08
N GLY A 271 6.40 13.91 -14.35
CA GLY A 271 7.42 14.01 -15.40
C GLY A 271 7.73 15.46 -15.80
N VAL A 272 8.91 15.71 -16.37
CA VAL A 272 9.36 17.05 -16.81
C VAL A 272 9.40 17.14 -18.33
N THR A 273 8.81 18.20 -18.89
CA THR A 273 8.95 18.56 -20.31
C THR A 273 9.91 19.74 -20.44
N LEU A 274 11.01 19.55 -21.16
CA LEU A 274 12.01 20.60 -21.44
C LEU A 274 11.75 21.20 -22.83
N THR A 275 11.66 22.54 -22.88
CA THR A 275 11.64 23.32 -24.11
C THR A 275 12.85 24.24 -24.14
N ILE A 276 13.54 24.29 -25.28
CA ILE A 276 14.77 25.08 -25.46
C ILE A 276 14.47 26.20 -26.44
N PHE A 277 14.66 27.44 -26.02
CA PHE A 277 14.58 28.62 -26.86
C PHE A 277 15.99 29.17 -27.07
N ARG A 278 16.44 29.22 -28.32
CA ARG A 278 17.72 29.86 -28.68
C ARG A 278 17.41 31.18 -29.35
N ASP A 279 17.97 32.25 -28.81
CA ASP A 279 17.93 33.54 -29.51
C ASP A 279 18.71 33.36 -30.82
N PRO A 280 18.13 33.67 -32.00
CA PRO A 280 18.88 33.62 -33.23
C PRO A 280 20.06 34.57 -33.07
N LEU A 281 21.28 34.05 -33.31
CA LEU A 281 22.49 34.86 -33.30
C LEU A 281 22.21 36.16 -34.05
N ASP A 282 22.39 37.30 -33.38
CA ASP A 282 22.66 38.57 -34.05
C ASP A 282 23.94 38.33 -34.86
N LYS A 283 23.77 37.84 -36.10
CA LYS A 283 24.80 37.88 -37.11
C LYS A 283 25.06 39.36 -37.35
N LYS A 284 25.98 39.94 -36.58
CA LYS A 284 26.59 41.22 -36.92
C LYS A 284 27.15 41.06 -38.33
N SER A 285 26.45 41.71 -39.26
CA SER A 285 26.89 41.98 -40.63
C SER A 285 28.18 42.77 -40.63
#